data_AF-A0A956VMV9-F1
#
_entry.id   AF-A0A956VMV9-F1
#
_cell.length_a   1.000
_cell.length_b   1.000
_cell.length_c   1.000
_cell.angle_alpha   90.00
_cell.angle_beta   90.00
_cell.angle_gamma   90.00
#
_symmetry.space_group_name_H-M   'P 1'
#
loop_
_entity.id
_entity.type
_entity.pdbx_description
1 polymer ?
#
loop_
_entity_poly.entity_id
_entity_poly.type
_entity_poly.pdbx_seq_one_letter_code
_entity_poly.pdbx_strand_id
1 'polypeptide(L)'
;MHAALALRAAYVHAAETLLALLLGSVQAPDCLLRWMHLYQPGDLRSMIKKIDAYERFPSKLNATRVTREQIAAAVFSPLVLDDKEQEARIERNFADLWRHIAREWARQDTTSEYNSIKHALRIHAGGFRLAMARGKATVNRTASLESASTPRWPRDGTARPTWESATRCPPTGVHRAARSFEAAEGEALIAGQEARPRGLLGGDETQ
;
A
#
# COMPACT_ATOMS: atom_id res chain seq x y z
N MET A 1 -24.85 -13.54 -8.88
CA MET A 1 -24.00 -13.69 -7.67
C MET A 1 -22.51 -13.80 -8.01
N HIS A 2 -22.09 -14.67 -8.93
CA HIS A 2 -20.67 -14.84 -9.32
C HIS A 2 -19.97 -13.54 -9.78
N ALA A 3 -20.64 -12.70 -10.58
CA ALA A 3 -20.07 -11.44 -11.06
C ALA A 3 -19.71 -10.48 -9.90
N ALA A 4 -20.57 -10.35 -8.88
CA ALA A 4 -20.30 -9.49 -7.73
C ALA A 4 -19.11 -9.99 -6.89
N LEU A 5 -19.00 -11.30 -6.70
CA LEU A 5 -17.86 -11.93 -6.01
C LEU A 5 -16.55 -11.72 -6.77
N ALA A 6 -16.59 -11.88 -8.10
CA ALA A 6 -15.44 -11.65 -8.97
C ALA A 6 -14.98 -10.18 -8.92
N LEU A 7 -15.92 -9.23 -9.00
CA LEU A 7 -15.64 -7.80 -8.87
C LEU A 7 -15.02 -7.47 -7.50
N ARG A 8 -15.57 -8.03 -6.41
CA ARG A 8 -15.03 -7.82 -5.07
C ARG A 8 -13.62 -8.38 -4.91
N ALA A 9 -13.38 -9.59 -5.39
CA ALA A 9 -12.05 -10.21 -5.34
C ALA A 9 -11.03 -9.43 -6.19
N ALA A 10 -11.42 -9.01 -7.39
CA ALA A 10 -10.59 -8.20 -8.27
C ALA A 10 -10.26 -6.84 -7.65
N TYR A 11 -11.25 -6.17 -7.03
CA TYR A 11 -11.05 -4.90 -6.34
C TYR A 11 -10.01 -5.02 -5.21
N VAL A 12 -10.14 -6.01 -4.33
CA VAL A 12 -9.20 -6.18 -3.20
C VAL A 12 -7.79 -6.47 -3.70
N HIS A 13 -7.65 -7.29 -4.75
CA HIS A 13 -6.36 -7.63 -5.32
C HIS A 13 -5.71 -6.45 -6.07
N ALA A 14 -6.51 -5.68 -6.81
CA ALA A 14 -6.05 -4.46 -7.48
C ALA A 14 -5.62 -3.40 -6.46
N ALA A 15 -6.39 -3.22 -5.39
CA ALA A 15 -6.04 -2.30 -4.29
C ALA A 15 -4.72 -2.72 -3.62
N GLU A 16 -4.56 -4.00 -3.28
CA GLU A 16 -3.31 -4.52 -2.72
C GLU A 16 -2.12 -4.26 -3.65
N THR A 17 -2.28 -4.58 -4.93
CA THR A 17 -1.21 -4.42 -5.93
C THR A 17 -0.83 -2.96 -6.13
N LEU A 18 -1.82 -2.07 -6.24
CA LEU A 18 -1.60 -0.63 -6.35
C LEU A 18 -0.85 -0.08 -5.12
N LEU A 19 -1.30 -0.43 -3.92
CA LEU A 19 -0.68 -0.02 -2.67
C LEU A 19 0.75 -0.57 -2.54
N ALA A 20 0.97 -1.82 -2.94
CA ALA A 20 2.28 -2.45 -2.95
C ALA A 20 3.24 -1.77 -3.94
N LEU A 21 2.77 -1.41 -5.13
CA LEU A 21 3.56 -0.69 -6.12
C LEU A 21 3.95 0.71 -5.62
N LEU A 22 3.00 1.45 -5.03
CA LEU A 22 3.25 2.78 -4.48
C LEU A 22 4.23 2.75 -3.31
N LEU A 23 4.06 1.84 -2.36
CA LEU A 23 4.97 1.75 -1.21
C LEU A 23 6.32 1.14 -1.59
N GLY A 24 6.33 0.19 -2.52
CA GLY A 24 7.56 -0.36 -3.07
C GLY A 24 8.38 0.69 -3.83
N SER A 25 7.74 1.59 -4.60
CA SER A 25 8.46 2.67 -5.31
C SER A 25 9.06 3.71 -4.36
N VAL A 26 8.43 3.90 -3.19
CA VAL A 26 8.92 4.80 -2.13
C VAL A 26 10.07 4.17 -1.33
N GLN A 27 10.01 2.87 -1.04
CA GLN A 27 11.01 2.18 -0.23
C GLN A 27 12.21 1.67 -1.02
N ALA A 28 11.97 1.16 -2.22
CA ALA A 28 12.95 0.45 -3.03
C ALA A 28 12.74 0.74 -4.54
N PRO A 29 12.81 2.00 -4.98
CA PRO A 29 12.60 2.38 -6.38
C PRO A 29 13.51 1.61 -7.34
N ASP A 30 14.76 1.35 -6.94
CA ASP A 30 15.76 0.66 -7.77
C ASP A 30 15.53 -0.86 -7.88
N CYS A 31 14.66 -1.43 -7.04
CA CYS A 31 14.42 -2.88 -7.04
C CYS A 31 13.01 -3.26 -6.61
N LEU A 32 12.04 -2.56 -7.18
CA LEU A 32 10.61 -2.75 -6.94
C LEU A 32 10.17 -4.21 -7.07
N LEU A 33 10.65 -4.93 -8.10
CA LEU A 33 10.29 -6.33 -8.32
C LEU A 33 10.73 -7.24 -7.15
N ARG A 34 11.96 -7.05 -6.65
CA ARG A 34 12.46 -7.82 -5.49
C ARG A 34 11.65 -7.50 -4.24
N TRP A 35 11.32 -6.23 -4.03
CA TRP A 35 10.46 -5.81 -2.94
C TRP A 35 9.08 -6.48 -3.02
N MET A 36 8.47 -6.52 -4.22
CA MET A 36 7.19 -7.17 -4.48
C MET A 36 7.22 -8.69 -4.23
N HIS A 37 8.37 -9.35 -4.38
CA HIS A 37 8.51 -10.78 -4.04
C HIS A 37 8.67 -11.05 -2.54
N LEU A 38 9.12 -10.07 -1.76
CA LEU A 38 9.44 -10.25 -0.34
C LEU A 38 8.33 -9.76 0.59
N TYR A 39 7.65 -8.66 0.23
CA TYR A 39 6.65 -8.06 1.11
C TYR A 39 5.51 -9.04 1.43
N GLN A 40 4.97 -8.91 2.64
CA GLN A 40 3.75 -9.58 3.04
C GLN A 40 2.61 -8.57 3.15
N PRO A 41 1.33 -9.00 3.02
CA PRO A 41 0.19 -8.09 3.18
C PRO A 41 0.14 -7.44 4.58
N GLY A 42 0.69 -8.11 5.60
CA GLY A 42 0.84 -7.56 6.94
C GLY A 42 1.80 -6.36 7.00
N ASP A 43 2.89 -6.41 6.23
CA ASP A 43 3.87 -5.34 6.14
C ASP A 43 3.23 -4.10 5.52
N LEU A 44 2.48 -4.29 4.44
CA LEU A 44 1.75 -3.22 3.74
C LEU A 44 0.78 -2.49 4.68
N ARG A 45 0.01 -3.24 5.48
CA ARG A 45 -0.85 -2.67 6.52
C ARG A 45 -0.06 -1.90 7.56
N SER A 46 1.08 -2.43 8.01
CA SER A 46 1.92 -1.73 8.98
C SER A 46 2.46 -0.42 8.41
N MET A 47 2.89 -0.39 7.15
CA MET A 47 3.36 0.84 6.49
C MET A 47 2.25 1.87 6.36
N ILE A 48 1.05 1.46 5.93
CA ILE A 48 -0.10 2.36 5.84
C ILE A 48 -0.43 2.96 7.21
N LYS A 49 -0.43 2.15 8.28
CA LYS A 49 -0.64 2.64 9.64
C LYS A 49 0.43 3.63 10.07
N LYS A 50 1.71 3.39 9.75
CA LYS A 50 2.80 4.32 10.04
C LYS A 50 2.61 5.66 9.30
N ILE A 51 2.18 5.62 8.04
CA ILE A 51 1.86 6.84 7.27
C ILE A 51 0.70 7.60 7.91
N ASP A 52 -0.37 6.90 8.31
CA ASP A 52 -1.52 7.49 9.01
C ASP A 52 -1.15 8.10 10.37
N ALA A 53 -0.21 7.50 11.09
CA ALA A 53 0.27 7.97 12.39
C ALA A 53 1.41 9.00 12.28
N TYR A 54 1.81 9.40 11.07
CA TYR A 54 2.99 10.24 10.82
C TYR A 54 4.28 9.69 11.46
N GLU A 55 4.38 8.37 11.55
CA GLU A 55 5.55 7.65 12.06
C GLU A 55 6.60 7.46 10.96
N ARG A 56 7.86 7.34 11.39
CA ARG A 56 8.97 7.06 10.47
C ARG A 56 8.95 5.60 10.00
N PHE A 57 9.27 5.39 8.74
CA PHE A 57 9.60 4.08 8.20
C PHE A 57 10.72 4.19 7.16
N PRO A 58 11.47 3.12 6.87
CA PRO A 58 12.51 3.13 5.85
C PRO A 58 11.96 3.57 4.50
N SER A 59 12.46 4.68 3.96
CA SER A 59 12.09 5.19 2.65
C SER A 59 13.30 5.79 1.96
N LYS A 60 13.31 5.82 0.63
CA LYS A 60 14.32 6.56 -0.15
C LYS A 60 13.89 7.98 -0.48
N LEU A 61 12.70 8.40 -0.06
CA LEU A 61 12.32 9.81 -0.14
C LEU A 61 13.17 10.59 0.87
N ASN A 62 13.69 11.75 0.47
CA ASN A 62 14.45 12.68 1.30
C ASN A 62 13.55 13.39 2.34
N ALA A 63 12.62 12.68 2.96
CA ALA A 63 11.64 13.19 3.90
C ALA A 63 11.78 12.49 5.25
N THR A 64 11.82 13.28 6.31
CA THR A 64 11.93 12.77 7.69
C THR A 64 10.71 11.95 8.11
N ARG A 65 9.52 12.32 7.60
CA ARG A 65 8.25 11.63 7.77
C ARG A 65 7.58 11.63 6.42
N VAL A 66 7.16 10.46 5.95
CA VAL A 66 6.54 10.30 4.63
C VAL A 66 5.02 10.45 4.77
N THR A 67 4.46 11.47 4.14
CA THR A 67 3.00 11.70 4.08
C THR A 67 2.42 11.25 2.75
N ARG A 68 1.08 11.25 2.65
CA ARG A 68 0.43 10.82 1.41
C ARG A 68 0.66 11.80 0.28
N GLU A 69 0.68 13.07 0.62
CA GLU A 69 0.88 14.20 -0.27
C GLU A 69 2.30 14.14 -0.85
N GLN A 70 3.30 13.79 -0.04
CA GLN A 70 4.67 13.63 -0.54
C GLN A 70 4.83 12.47 -1.51
N ILE A 71 4.11 11.37 -1.29
CA ILE A 71 4.12 10.24 -2.22
C ILE A 71 3.35 10.60 -3.49
N ALA A 72 2.23 11.32 -3.39
CA ALA A 72 1.53 11.85 -4.56
C ALA A 72 2.44 12.76 -5.40
N ALA A 73 3.12 13.72 -4.76
CA ALA A 73 4.10 14.60 -5.40
C ALA A 73 5.26 13.81 -6.02
N ALA A 74 5.76 12.77 -5.35
CA ALA A 74 6.81 11.91 -5.92
C ALA A 74 6.34 11.13 -7.16
N VAL A 75 5.09 10.64 -7.16
CA VAL A 75 4.49 9.94 -8.30
C VAL A 75 4.27 10.88 -9.49
N PHE A 76 3.81 12.10 -9.23
CA PHE A 76 3.54 13.10 -10.27
C PHE A 76 4.73 14.03 -10.57
N SER A 77 5.88 13.87 -9.93
CA SER A 77 7.08 14.66 -10.21
C SER A 77 7.47 14.71 -11.71
N PRO A 78 7.30 13.65 -12.52
CA PRO A 78 7.55 13.72 -13.96
C PRO A 78 6.47 14.46 -14.77
N LEU A 79 5.30 14.72 -14.19
CA LEU A 79 4.18 15.40 -14.82
C LEU A 79 4.36 16.91 -14.67
N VAL A 80 4.91 17.56 -15.70
CA VAL A 80 5.01 19.03 -15.75
C VAL A 80 3.84 19.57 -16.57
N LEU A 81 2.96 20.32 -15.92
CA LEU A 81 1.88 21.06 -16.57
C LEU A 81 2.20 22.55 -16.58
N ASP A 82 1.70 23.26 -17.60
CA ASP A 82 1.79 24.73 -17.67
C ASP A 82 0.96 25.38 -16.55
N ASP A 83 -0.16 24.76 -16.19
CA ASP A 83 -1.02 25.16 -15.09
C ASP A 83 -0.61 24.47 -13.77
N LYS A 84 0.07 25.24 -12.91
CA LYS A 84 0.49 24.79 -11.58
C LYS A 84 -0.66 24.56 -10.60
N GLU A 85 -1.79 25.24 -10.77
CA GLU A 85 -2.96 25.00 -9.94
C GLU A 85 -3.59 23.65 -10.28
N GLN A 86 -3.63 23.31 -11.57
CA GLN A 86 -4.11 22.01 -12.04
C GLN A 86 -3.22 20.87 -11.54
N GLU A 87 -1.90 21.02 -11.58
CA GLU A 87 -0.92 20.06 -11.05
C GLU A 87 -1.19 19.79 -9.56
N ALA A 88 -1.26 20.84 -8.73
CA ALA A 88 -1.55 20.74 -7.30
C ALA A 88 -2.95 20.15 -7.00
N ARG A 89 -3.93 20.35 -7.90
CA ARG A 89 -5.25 19.73 -7.79
C ARG A 89 -5.21 18.23 -8.06
N ILE A 90 -4.44 17.78 -9.06
CA ILE A 90 -4.27 16.36 -9.38
C ILE A 90 -3.59 15.63 -8.23
N GLU A 91 -2.52 16.19 -7.68
CA GLU A 91 -1.80 15.60 -6.54
C GLU A 91 -2.70 15.42 -5.32
N ARG A 92 -3.47 16.46 -4.95
CA ARG A 92 -4.42 16.39 -3.83
C ARG A 92 -5.51 15.34 -4.05
N ASN A 93 -6.12 15.34 -5.24
CA ASN A 93 -7.15 14.36 -5.59
C ASN A 93 -6.62 12.92 -5.52
N PHE A 94 -5.37 12.71 -5.96
CA PHE A 94 -4.73 11.41 -5.90
C PHE A 94 -4.42 11.00 -4.45
N ALA A 95 -3.91 11.91 -3.62
CA ALA A 95 -3.67 11.65 -2.20
C ALA A 95 -4.97 11.26 -1.47
N ASP A 96 -6.08 11.94 -1.78
CA ASP A 96 -7.41 11.63 -1.25
C ASP A 96 -7.95 10.27 -1.73
N LEU A 97 -7.82 9.97 -3.03
CA LEU A 97 -8.19 8.69 -3.61
C LEU A 97 -7.41 7.56 -2.93
N TRP A 98 -6.09 7.73 -2.81
CA TRP A 98 -5.24 6.74 -2.18
C TRP A 98 -5.58 6.57 -0.70
N ARG A 99 -5.86 7.66 0.04
CA ARG A 99 -6.34 7.56 1.43
C ARG A 99 -7.60 6.71 1.52
N HIS A 100 -8.54 6.89 0.60
CA HIS A 100 -9.78 6.10 0.58
C HIS A 100 -9.51 4.61 0.33
N ILE A 101 -8.73 4.29 -0.71
CA ILE A 101 -8.36 2.91 -1.04
C ILE A 101 -7.59 2.24 0.10
N ALA A 102 -6.59 2.93 0.67
CA ALA A 102 -5.77 2.42 1.75
C ALA A 102 -6.59 2.12 3.00
N ARG A 103 -7.52 3.02 3.37
CA ARG A 103 -8.42 2.82 4.50
C ARG A 103 -9.32 1.62 4.28
N GLU A 104 -10.00 1.55 3.14
CA GLU A 104 -10.93 0.46 2.83
C GLU A 104 -10.22 -0.90 2.79
N TRP A 105 -9.04 -0.97 2.16
CA TRP A 105 -8.24 -2.19 2.10
C TRP A 105 -7.70 -2.62 3.48
N ALA A 106 -7.32 -1.67 4.33
CA ALA A 106 -6.78 -1.95 5.66
C ALA A 106 -7.83 -2.43 6.67
N ARG A 107 -9.14 -2.33 6.37
CA ARG A 107 -10.21 -2.82 7.26
C ARG A 107 -10.14 -4.33 7.44
N GLN A 108 -10.36 -4.77 8.68
CA GLN A 108 -10.41 -6.19 9.02
C GLN A 108 -11.60 -6.89 8.34
N ASP A 109 -12.71 -6.17 8.15
CA ASP A 109 -13.89 -6.65 7.44
C ASP A 109 -13.54 -7.06 6.00
N THR A 110 -12.89 -6.16 5.25
CA THR A 110 -12.42 -6.40 3.87
C THR A 110 -11.50 -7.62 3.79
N THR A 111 -10.60 -7.77 4.76
CA THR A 111 -9.69 -8.92 4.83
C THR A 111 -10.44 -10.22 5.11
N SER A 112 -11.42 -10.19 6.01
CA SER A 112 -12.22 -11.36 6.41
C SER A 112 -13.17 -11.79 5.29
N GLU A 113 -13.79 -10.82 4.61
CA GLU A 113 -14.60 -11.04 3.41
C GLU A 113 -13.76 -11.66 2.31
N TYR A 114 -12.61 -11.07 1.97
CA TYR A 114 -11.72 -11.60 0.94
C TYR A 114 -11.20 -13.00 1.27
N ASN A 115 -10.86 -13.29 2.53
CA ASN A 115 -10.49 -14.63 2.96
C ASN A 115 -11.65 -15.63 2.79
N SER A 116 -12.86 -15.23 3.16
CA SER A 116 -14.07 -16.05 2.96
C SER A 116 -14.29 -16.36 1.48
N ILE A 117 -14.15 -15.36 0.59
CA ILE A 117 -14.25 -15.53 -0.86
C ILE A 117 -13.16 -16.49 -1.36
N LYS A 118 -11.90 -16.29 -0.95
CA LYS A 118 -10.79 -17.20 -1.33
C LYS A 118 -11.06 -18.63 -0.89
N HIS A 119 -11.59 -18.84 0.32
CA HIS A 119 -11.93 -20.18 0.80
C HIS A 119 -13.11 -20.77 0.03
N ALA A 120 -14.18 -20.00 -0.21
CA ALA A 120 -15.32 -20.42 -1.01
C ALA A 120 -14.91 -20.83 -2.44
N LEU A 121 -14.03 -20.05 -3.09
CA LEU A 121 -13.48 -20.37 -4.41
C LEU A 121 -12.52 -21.56 -4.39
N ARG A 122 -11.72 -21.73 -3.32
CA ARG A 122 -10.84 -22.90 -3.15
C ARG A 122 -11.60 -24.21 -2.91
N ILE A 123 -12.86 -24.15 -2.48
CA ILE A 123 -13.76 -25.32 -2.41
C ILE A 123 -14.23 -25.72 -3.82
N HIS A 124 -13.47 -25.43 -4.89
CA HIS A 124 -13.81 -25.80 -6.27
C HIS A 124 -14.34 -27.23 -6.36
N ALA A 125 -15.63 -27.33 -6.73
CA ALA A 125 -16.22 -28.05 -7.85
C ALA A 125 -15.64 -29.42 -8.28
N GLY A 126 -14.85 -30.09 -7.45
CA GLY A 126 -14.79 -31.55 -7.46
C GLY A 126 -16.13 -32.01 -6.93
N GLY A 127 -17.12 -32.13 -7.82
CA GLY A 127 -18.51 -32.39 -7.48
C GLY A 127 -18.60 -33.40 -6.35
N PHE A 128 -19.07 -32.94 -5.19
CA PHE A 128 -19.45 -33.86 -4.13
C PHE A 128 -20.60 -34.70 -4.70
N ARG A 129 -20.30 -35.94 -5.10
CA ARG A 129 -21.32 -36.92 -5.43
C ARG A 129 -21.73 -37.60 -4.13
N LEU A 130 -22.84 -37.15 -3.54
CA LEU A 130 -23.52 -37.93 -2.53
C LEU A 130 -24.21 -39.11 -3.22
N ALA A 131 -23.58 -40.28 -3.20
CA ALA A 131 -24.26 -41.53 -3.53
C ALA A 131 -24.85 -42.11 -2.24
N MET A 132 -26.14 -41.90 -2.00
CA MET A 132 -26.85 -42.62 -0.93
C MET A 132 -27.28 -43.99 -1.43
N ALA A 133 -26.50 -45.02 -1.11
CA ALA A 133 -26.93 -46.40 -1.27
C ALA A 133 -27.85 -46.78 -0.10
N ARG A 134 -29.00 -47.39 -0.40
CA ARG A 134 -29.87 -48.00 0.61
C ARG A 134 -29.19 -49.27 1.12
N GLY A 135 -28.48 -49.17 2.23
CA GLY A 135 -27.74 -50.30 2.80
C GLY A 135 -28.66 -51.48 3.14
N LYS A 136 -28.40 -52.64 2.53
CA LYS A 136 -28.45 -53.92 3.27
C LYS A 136 -27.05 -54.11 3.83
N ALA A 137 -26.94 -54.06 5.16
CA ALA A 137 -25.68 -54.26 5.86
C ALA A 137 -25.07 -55.61 5.45
N THR A 138 -23.95 -55.56 4.75
CA THR A 138 -23.03 -56.71 4.68
C THR A 138 -21.68 -56.18 5.07
N VAL A 139 -21.32 -56.46 6.32
CA VAL A 139 -20.01 -56.17 6.89
C VAL A 139 -18.99 -57.01 6.12
N ASN A 140 -18.05 -56.36 5.44
CA ASN A 140 -16.76 -56.97 5.15
C ASN A 140 -15.65 -55.93 5.34
N ARG A 141 -14.83 -56.24 6.34
CA ARG A 141 -13.67 -55.51 6.82
C ARG A 141 -12.48 -55.88 5.92
N THR A 142 -11.83 -54.89 5.32
CA THR A 142 -10.37 -54.69 5.16
C THR A 142 -10.08 -53.84 3.92
N ALA A 143 -9.60 -52.62 4.11
CA ALA A 143 -8.63 -51.98 3.22
C ALA A 143 -8.03 -50.77 3.93
N SER A 144 -6.72 -50.86 4.20
CA SER A 144 -5.88 -49.80 4.75
C SER A 144 -5.90 -48.57 3.85
N LEU A 145 -6.19 -47.41 4.42
CA LEU A 145 -6.00 -46.10 3.79
C LEU A 145 -4.56 -45.66 4.06
N GLU A 146 -3.69 -45.78 3.06
CA GLU A 146 -2.45 -45.01 3.01
C GLU A 146 -2.81 -43.53 2.83
N SER A 147 -2.53 -42.75 3.86
CA SER A 147 -2.64 -41.29 3.86
C SER A 147 -1.55 -40.69 2.98
N ALA A 148 -1.91 -40.18 1.81
CA ALA A 148 -1.04 -39.32 1.03
C ALA A 148 -0.75 -38.04 1.84
N SER A 149 0.46 -37.96 2.38
CA SER A 149 1.01 -36.78 3.03
C SER A 149 1.06 -35.63 2.02
N THR A 150 0.29 -34.58 2.27
CA THR A 150 0.46 -33.29 1.59
C THR A 150 1.88 -32.76 1.85
N PRO A 151 2.54 -32.13 0.87
CA PRO A 151 3.85 -31.55 1.07
C PRO A 151 3.74 -30.40 2.09
N ARG A 152 4.24 -30.66 3.30
CA ARG A 152 4.42 -29.66 4.35
C ARG A 152 5.65 -28.84 4.00
N TRP A 153 5.45 -27.62 3.51
CA TRP A 153 6.53 -26.64 3.35
C TRP A 153 7.32 -26.52 4.68
N PRO A 154 8.67 -26.47 4.63
CA PRO A 154 9.49 -26.39 5.81
C PRO A 154 9.13 -25.14 6.63
N ARG A 155 8.70 -25.36 7.88
CA ARG A 155 8.63 -24.33 8.93
C ARG A 155 10.01 -24.18 9.57
N ASP A 156 11.04 -24.01 8.76
CA ASP A 156 12.34 -23.72 9.31
C ASP A 156 12.27 -22.29 9.86
N GLY A 157 12.46 -22.18 11.18
CA GLY A 157 12.42 -20.94 11.96
C GLY A 157 13.55 -19.96 11.63
N THR A 158 14.15 -20.05 10.45
CA THR A 158 14.94 -18.95 9.89
C THR A 158 13.97 -17.80 9.67
N ALA A 159 14.10 -16.75 10.50
CA ALA A 159 13.33 -15.52 10.35
C ALA A 159 13.36 -15.13 8.87
N ARG A 160 12.18 -15.15 8.22
CA ARG A 160 12.10 -14.65 6.85
C ARG A 160 12.73 -13.26 6.84
N PRO A 161 13.59 -12.94 5.86
CA PRO A 161 14.14 -11.61 5.75
C PRO A 161 12.98 -10.62 5.79
N THR A 162 12.99 -9.77 6.83
CA THR A 162 11.97 -8.74 7.00
C THR A 162 12.08 -7.79 5.82
N TRP A 163 10.97 -7.18 5.37
CA TRP A 163 11.00 -6.18 4.31
C TRP A 163 12.00 -5.04 4.60
N GLU A 164 12.31 -4.78 5.88
CA GLU A 164 13.35 -3.83 6.31
C GLU A 164 14.74 -4.20 5.74
N SER A 165 15.05 -5.49 5.62
CA SER A 165 16.28 -5.99 5.01
C SER A 165 16.27 -5.95 3.47
N ALA A 166 15.09 -5.86 2.85
CA ALA A 166 14.92 -5.83 1.38
C ALA A 166 15.35 -4.50 0.74
N THR A 167 15.50 -3.44 1.53
CA THR A 167 15.92 -2.09 1.07
C THR A 167 17.34 -2.05 0.51
N ARG A 168 18.19 -3.05 0.85
CA ARG A 168 19.55 -3.18 0.33
C ARG A 168 19.54 -4.09 -0.89
N CYS A 169 19.44 -3.46 -2.07
CA CYS A 169 19.78 -4.16 -3.30
C CYS A 169 21.30 -4.11 -3.49
N PRO A 170 21.95 -5.25 -3.77
CA PRO A 170 23.36 -5.23 -4.16
C PRO A 170 23.49 -4.31 -5.37
N PRO A 171 24.56 -3.49 -5.47
CA PRO A 171 24.75 -2.61 -6.61
C PRO A 171 24.79 -3.49 -7.86
N THR A 172 23.71 -3.49 -8.64
CA THR A 172 23.73 -4.03 -9.98
C THR A 172 24.69 -3.12 -10.75
N GLY A 173 25.74 -3.70 -11.35
CA GLY A 173 26.78 -2.98 -12.10
C GLY A 173 26.30 -2.25 -13.35
N VAL A 174 25.02 -1.88 -13.42
CA VAL A 174 24.40 -1.08 -14.47
C VAL A 174 24.31 0.36 -13.96
N HIS A 175 25.45 1.05 -13.90
CA HIS A 175 25.43 2.51 -13.95
C HIS A 175 24.84 2.93 -15.30
N ARG A 176 23.77 3.74 -15.30
CA ARG A 176 23.71 5.06 -15.96
C ARG A 176 22.28 5.64 -15.94
N ALA A 177 22.21 6.89 -15.46
CA ALA A 177 21.09 7.86 -15.55
C ALA A 177 19.92 7.76 -14.54
N ALA A 178 20.20 7.66 -13.25
CA ALA A 178 19.33 8.31 -12.26
C ALA A 178 19.75 9.79 -12.19
N ARG A 179 18.95 10.69 -12.76
CA ARG A 179 19.13 12.13 -12.54
C ARG A 179 19.03 12.41 -11.05
N SER A 180 20.01 13.15 -10.55
CA SER A 180 20.10 13.66 -9.20
C SER A 180 18.77 14.30 -8.79
N PHE A 181 18.14 13.74 -7.76
CA PHE A 181 17.08 14.39 -7.00
C PHE A 181 17.77 15.44 -6.11
N GLU A 182 18.33 16.49 -6.73
CA GLU A 182 18.92 17.61 -5.99
C GLU A 182 17.80 18.48 -5.43
N ALA A 183 17.92 18.72 -4.13
CA ALA A 183 17.05 19.54 -3.33
C ALA A 183 17.03 20.98 -3.87
N ALA A 184 15.84 21.47 -4.20
CA ALA A 184 15.60 22.90 -4.17
C ALA A 184 15.44 23.30 -2.69
N GLU A 185 16.56 23.64 -2.05
CA GLU A 185 16.56 24.50 -0.87
C GLU A 185 16.04 25.88 -1.31
N GLY A 186 14.84 26.21 -0.84
CA GLY A 186 14.28 27.56 -0.89
C GLY A 186 14.21 28.13 0.51
N GLU A 187 15.37 28.46 1.10
CA GLU A 187 15.44 29.48 2.15
C GLU A 187 15.07 30.83 1.52
N ALA A 188 13.84 31.27 1.73
CA ALA A 188 13.42 32.64 1.47
C ALA A 188 12.80 33.22 2.76
N LEU A 189 13.67 33.92 3.51
CA LEU A 189 13.42 35.24 4.08
C LEU A 189 11.96 35.55 4.50
N ILE A 190 11.67 35.43 5.80
CA ILE A 190 10.73 36.34 6.46
C ILE A 190 11.51 37.08 7.54
N ALA A 191 12.29 38.06 7.09
CA ALA A 191 12.83 39.13 7.89
C ALA A 191 12.36 40.45 7.28
N GLY A 192 11.64 41.25 8.05
CA GLY A 192 11.43 42.67 7.76
C GLY A 192 10.00 43.06 7.36
N GLN A 193 9.17 43.36 8.36
CA GLN A 193 8.21 44.48 8.26
C GLN A 193 7.86 45.01 9.66
N GLU A 194 8.83 45.70 10.26
CA GLU A 194 8.54 46.82 11.17
C GLU A 194 8.40 48.09 10.30
N ALA A 195 7.19 48.65 10.24
CA ALA A 195 6.99 50.09 10.02
C ALA A 195 5.59 50.48 10.49
N ARG A 196 5.52 50.96 11.74
CA ARG A 196 4.44 51.84 12.19
C ARG A 196 4.47 53.14 11.37
N PRO A 197 3.30 53.77 11.18
CA PRO A 197 3.21 55.17 11.55
C PRO A 197 2.17 55.42 12.66
N ARG A 198 2.61 56.20 13.65
CA ARG A 198 1.81 56.93 14.63
C ARG A 198 1.15 58.15 13.96
N GLY A 199 -0.04 58.52 14.45
CA GLY A 199 -0.68 59.83 14.27
C GLY A 199 -1.84 59.76 13.27
N LEU A 200 -3.04 60.25 13.54
CA LEU A 200 -3.41 61.41 14.34
C LEU A 200 -4.72 61.22 15.11
N LEU A 201 -4.73 61.83 16.29
CA LEU A 201 -5.88 62.19 17.10
C LEU A 201 -6.64 63.35 16.45
N GLY A 202 -7.94 63.44 16.75
CA GLY A 202 -8.61 64.72 16.96
C GLY A 202 -9.65 65.10 15.90
N GLY A 203 -10.90 65.26 16.33
CA GLY A 203 -11.94 65.91 15.54
C GLY A 203 -13.35 65.61 16.03
N ASP A 204 -13.63 65.91 17.29
CA ASP A 204 -14.97 66.25 17.77
C ASP A 204 -15.37 67.57 17.08
N GLU A 205 -16.52 67.65 16.42
CA GLU A 205 -17.23 68.92 16.30
C GLU A 205 -18.73 68.73 16.03
N THR A 206 -19.47 69.52 16.79
CA THR A 206 -20.92 69.63 16.94
C THR A 206 -21.48 70.56 15.88
N GLN A 207 -22.64 70.23 15.29
CA GLN A 207 -23.74 71.17 15.00
C GLN A 207 -24.99 70.42 14.54
#